data_AF-A0A8J7D1A1-F1
#
_entry.id   AF-A0A8J7D1A1-F1
#
_cell.length_a   1.000
_cell.length_b   1.000
_cell.length_c   1.000
_cell.angle_alpha   90.00
_cell.angle_beta   90.00
_cell.angle_gamma   90.00
#
_symmetry.space_group_name_H-M   'P 1'
#
loop_
_entity.id
_entity.type
_entity.pdbx_description
1 polymer ?
#
loop_
_entity_poly.entity_id
_entity_poly.type
_entity_poly.pdbx_seq_one_letter_code
_entity_poly.pdbx_strand_id
1 'polypeptide(L)'
;MIRKLLLSLLILIAATSAVHAAEPAESAEPTFSERKANLVEVSALRVGYGSGTVRIVVDMTRKVEYTESYAENPSRVIIDLKNTWLNPAAKREITLNSLAAKKIRVAQFDPTTVRIVIESMADIKPFNMSGGPKGHRFIIDVGNAKFKEDTDLNKPTPAPSTPDKPTVETPAPFTPTPAPEDPSIERERELQEQRERERELEKRERELEQQEREAKERQERERELEKRERELEQRERELKERQEREDKERQEREAKEQREREKALEKERKAKLEREIKEQREREKALEKERKEREKQERKEREKREKDKKSKVDDEGSEVDQPFEELDTDLNKITALSGRKIVIDPGHGGNDAGAIGPTGVMEKNVTLKVALEAKRLLESEGATVIMTRDTDRTVSAKGAAASDIEELGARCEVANLVKADIFISIHADSFTRPEARGTTGYYYSKSSSGRGQKLADAIRRNLVEQLGTPSRGTQPCNFYVVKHTDMPATLIELGFISNKDEEKLLDSKEGVRKAAQAILDGVEDYFG
;
A
#
# COMPACT_ATOMS: atom_id res chain seq x y z
N MET A 1 -15.02 69.32 61.08
CA MET A 1 -14.40 70.39 60.26
C MET A 1 -13.92 69.73 58.97
N ILE A 2 -14.79 69.52 57.98
CA ILE A 2 -15.10 70.45 56.88
C ILE A 2 -13.83 71.08 56.27
N ARG A 3 -13.50 70.58 55.07
CA ARG A 3 -13.03 71.26 53.84
C ARG A 3 -11.94 72.33 53.96
N LYS A 4 -10.86 72.12 53.20
CA LYS A 4 -10.13 73.06 52.31
C LYS A 4 -8.90 72.30 51.77
N LEU A 5 -8.48 72.34 50.50
CA LEU A 5 -8.99 72.89 49.25
C LEU A 5 -8.10 72.27 48.15
N LEU A 6 -8.66 71.93 46.98
CA LEU A 6 -7.91 71.63 45.75
C LEU A 6 -7.20 72.89 45.22
N LEU A 7 -6.07 72.73 44.54
CA LEU A 7 -5.63 73.52 43.35
C LEU A 7 -4.50 72.71 42.64
N SER A 8 -4.76 72.09 41.48
CA SER A 8 -4.35 72.55 40.12
C SER A 8 -2.83 72.56 39.86
N LEU A 9 -2.23 72.21 38.73
CA LEU A 9 -2.55 71.60 37.44
C LEU A 9 -1.21 71.70 36.64
N LEU A 10 -0.83 70.63 35.94
CA LEU A 10 0.00 70.54 34.71
C LEU A 10 1.35 71.29 34.53
N ILE A 11 2.34 70.46 34.15
CA ILE A 11 3.31 70.56 33.03
C ILE A 11 4.40 71.65 33.07
N LEU A 12 5.65 71.20 33.23
CA LEU A 12 6.73 71.53 32.28
C LEU A 12 7.80 70.43 32.23
N ILE A 13 8.28 70.20 31.00
CA ILE A 13 9.09 69.08 30.51
C ILE A 13 10.60 69.40 30.56
N ALA A 14 11.39 68.33 30.67
CA ALA A 14 12.74 68.07 30.14
C ALA A 14 14.02 68.22 31.02
N ALA A 15 14.68 67.06 31.07
CA ALA A 15 16.12 66.79 30.97
C ALA A 15 16.99 66.88 32.24
N THR A 16 17.39 65.72 32.79
CA THR A 16 18.75 65.16 32.59
C THR A 16 18.94 63.81 33.32
N SER A 17 19.32 62.80 32.52
CA SER A 17 20.26 61.67 32.72
C SER A 17 20.44 60.91 34.05
N ALA A 18 20.25 59.57 33.95
CA ALA A 18 21.07 58.45 34.47
C ALA A 18 21.20 58.29 36.02
N VAL A 19 21.11 57.11 36.65
CA VAL A 19 21.49 55.73 36.31
C VAL A 19 20.59 54.76 37.10
N HIS A 20 20.10 53.72 36.42
CA HIS A 20 19.51 52.52 37.03
C HIS A 20 20.64 51.47 37.14
N ALA A 21 20.80 50.83 38.29
CA ALA A 21 21.55 49.57 38.39
C ALA A 21 20.54 48.49 38.80
N ALA A 22 20.07 47.77 37.78
CA ALA A 22 19.28 46.55 37.95
C ALA A 22 20.23 45.39 38.27
N GLU A 23 19.77 44.52 39.17
CA GLU A 23 20.41 43.25 39.54
C GLU A 23 20.53 42.30 38.33
N PRO A 24 21.57 41.44 38.26
CA PRO A 24 21.77 40.56 37.12
C PRO A 24 20.72 39.44 37.12
N ALA A 25 19.91 39.41 36.06
CA ALA A 25 19.01 38.31 35.77
C ALA A 25 19.82 37.03 35.52
N GLU A 26 19.49 35.98 36.27
CA GLU A 26 19.80 34.59 35.99
C GLU A 26 19.42 34.31 34.51
N SER A 27 20.40 33.86 33.71
CA SER A 27 20.23 33.73 32.26
C SER A 27 19.15 32.71 31.95
N ALA A 28 17.96 33.19 31.59
CA ALA A 28 16.89 32.36 31.07
C ALA A 28 17.42 31.50 29.91
N GLU A 29 17.18 30.19 29.97
CA GLU A 29 17.39 29.27 28.86
C GLU A 29 16.83 29.90 27.57
N PRO A 30 17.63 30.04 26.50
CA PRO A 30 17.20 30.73 25.30
C PRO A 30 15.91 30.10 24.77
N THR A 31 14.96 30.94 24.38
CA THR A 31 13.66 30.48 23.87
C THR A 31 13.86 29.54 22.67
N PHE A 32 12.91 28.66 22.39
CA PHE A 32 12.96 27.78 21.22
C PHE A 32 13.20 28.55 19.91
N SER A 33 12.71 29.79 19.83
CA SER A 33 12.94 30.72 18.73
C SER A 33 14.39 31.22 18.63
N GLU A 34 15.05 31.48 19.77
CA GLU A 34 16.47 31.89 19.81
C GLU A 34 17.42 30.72 19.54
N ARG A 35 17.10 29.52 20.02
CA ARG A 35 17.88 28.29 19.76
C ARG A 35 17.90 27.91 18.28
N LYS A 36 16.81 28.16 17.54
CA LYS A 36 16.73 27.89 16.09
C LYS A 36 17.73 28.67 15.25
N ALA A 37 18.15 29.87 15.67
CA ALA A 37 18.98 30.74 14.87
C ALA A 37 20.36 30.13 14.52
N ASN A 38 20.86 29.23 15.38
CA ASN A 38 22.17 28.61 15.23
C ASN A 38 22.12 27.15 14.75
N LEU A 39 20.93 26.53 14.73
CA LEU A 39 20.73 25.15 14.30
C LEU A 39 20.52 25.05 12.78
N VAL A 40 20.96 23.96 12.19
CA VAL A 40 20.70 23.64 10.78
C VAL A 40 19.26 23.13 10.65
N GLU A 41 18.50 23.73 9.74
CA GLU A 41 17.12 23.32 9.50
C GLU A 41 17.07 22.07 8.63
N VAL A 42 16.36 21.04 9.09
CA VAL A 42 15.92 19.90 8.29
C VAL A 42 14.52 20.21 7.75
N SER A 43 14.45 20.54 6.46
CA SER A 43 13.25 21.13 5.86
C SER A 43 12.35 20.13 5.12
N ALA A 44 12.93 19.07 4.55
CA ALA A 44 12.19 18.05 3.82
C ALA A 44 12.96 16.72 3.77
N LEU A 45 12.21 15.63 3.64
CA LEU A 45 12.75 14.31 3.32
C LEU A 45 12.09 13.79 2.04
N ARG A 46 12.91 13.32 1.09
CA ARG A 46 12.50 12.74 -0.18
C ARG A 46 13.07 11.34 -0.33
N VAL A 47 12.37 10.51 -1.10
CA VAL A 47 12.75 9.14 -1.38
C VAL A 47 12.77 8.93 -2.89
N GLY A 48 13.86 8.35 -3.39
CA GLY A 48 13.97 7.83 -4.74
C GLY A 48 14.13 6.31 -4.71
N TYR A 49 13.54 5.63 -5.68
CA TYR A 49 13.62 4.19 -5.84
C TYR A 49 14.46 3.85 -7.07
N GLY A 50 15.36 2.88 -6.93
CA GLY A 50 16.13 2.27 -8.02
C GLY A 50 15.96 0.75 -8.03
N SER A 51 16.59 0.09 -8.98
CA SER A 51 16.63 -1.39 -9.07
C SER A 51 17.31 -1.99 -7.82
N GLY A 52 16.52 -2.29 -6.78
CA GLY A 52 17.02 -2.89 -5.53
C GLY A 52 17.67 -1.90 -4.56
N THR A 53 17.54 -0.59 -4.78
CA THR A 53 18.12 0.45 -3.91
C THR A 53 17.10 1.54 -3.58
N VAL A 54 17.24 2.15 -2.40
CA VAL A 54 16.47 3.30 -1.94
C VAL A 54 17.43 4.44 -1.65
N ARG A 55 17.19 5.61 -2.26
CA ARG A 55 17.93 6.83 -1.96
C ARG A 55 17.06 7.76 -1.12
N ILE A 56 17.49 8.04 0.09
CA ILE A 56 16.86 8.98 1.00
C ILE A 56 17.63 10.31 0.88
N VAL A 57 16.89 11.40 0.66
CA VAL A 57 17.47 12.74 0.53
C VAL A 57 16.83 13.68 1.54
N VAL A 58 17.65 14.23 2.43
CA VAL A 58 17.25 15.18 3.47
C VAL A 58 17.71 16.57 3.03
N ASP A 59 16.77 17.51 2.88
CA ASP A 59 17.08 18.89 2.50
C ASP A 59 17.45 19.73 3.72
N MET A 60 18.57 20.44 3.63
CA MET A 60 19.18 21.15 4.75
C MET A 60 19.67 22.54 4.35
N THR A 61 19.75 23.45 5.31
CA THR A 61 20.31 24.79 5.05
C THR A 61 21.84 24.82 5.00
N ARG A 62 22.52 23.88 5.66
CA ARG A 62 24.00 23.75 5.72
C ARG A 62 24.42 22.29 5.86
N LYS A 63 25.72 22.01 5.65
CA LYS A 63 26.36 20.71 5.96
C LYS A 63 26.23 20.40 7.45
N VAL A 64 26.07 19.12 7.80
CA VAL A 64 26.00 18.65 9.19
C VAL A 64 26.98 17.52 9.47
N GLU A 65 27.32 17.37 10.74
CA GLU A 65 27.93 16.16 11.28
C GLU A 65 26.84 15.15 11.65
N TYR A 66 27.18 13.86 11.62
CA TYR A 66 26.24 12.80 11.97
C TYR A 66 26.93 11.65 12.70
N THR A 67 26.14 10.92 13.49
CA THR A 67 26.54 9.62 14.05
C THR A 67 25.62 8.53 13.52
N GLU A 68 26.17 7.35 13.33
CA GLU A 68 25.47 6.17 12.85
C GLU A 68 25.48 5.09 13.93
N SER A 69 24.33 4.48 14.18
CA SER A 69 24.19 3.37 15.14
C SER A 69 23.16 2.35 14.66
N TYR A 70 23.28 1.13 15.16
CA TYR A 70 22.47 -0.01 14.76
C TYR A 70 21.68 -0.52 15.96
N ALA A 71 20.41 -0.84 15.74
CA ALA A 71 19.55 -1.47 16.73
C ALA A 71 18.90 -2.71 16.13
N GLU A 72 18.92 -3.83 16.87
CA GLU A 72 18.27 -5.07 16.46
C GLU A 72 16.81 -5.12 16.95
N ASN A 73 15.97 -5.96 16.34
CA ASN A 73 14.57 -6.23 16.71
C ASN A 73 13.62 -5.00 16.78
N PRO A 74 13.08 -4.52 15.64
CA PRO A 74 13.47 -4.84 14.27
C PRO A 74 14.81 -4.17 13.92
N SER A 75 15.58 -4.75 12.99
CA SER A 75 16.85 -4.14 12.59
C SER A 75 16.63 -2.77 11.98
N ARG A 76 17.29 -1.80 12.57
CA ARG A 76 17.16 -0.38 12.27
C ARG A 76 18.54 0.23 12.22
N VAL A 77 18.73 1.11 11.24
CA VAL A 77 19.85 2.03 11.23
C VAL A 77 19.37 3.39 11.71
N ILE A 78 20.08 3.94 12.69
CA ILE A 78 19.77 5.20 13.33
C ILE A 78 20.86 6.19 12.98
N ILE A 79 20.47 7.28 12.34
CA ILE A 79 21.35 8.38 11.98
C ILE A 79 20.91 9.61 12.77
N ASP A 80 21.83 10.14 13.58
CA ASP A 80 21.62 11.36 14.34
C ASP A 80 22.36 12.51 13.70
N LEU A 81 21.63 13.49 13.19
CA LEU A 81 22.19 14.71 12.61
C LEU A 81 22.42 15.73 13.72
N LYS A 82 23.67 16.13 13.96
CA LYS A 82 24.03 17.02 15.07
C LYS A 82 23.81 18.48 14.71
N ASN A 83 23.51 19.30 15.72
CA ASN A 83 23.24 20.73 15.58
C ASN A 83 22.11 21.02 14.58
N THR A 84 21.03 20.22 14.62
CA THR A 84 19.88 20.33 13.72
C THR A 84 18.55 20.50 14.44
N TRP A 85 17.59 21.10 13.74
CA TRP A 85 16.19 21.11 14.13
C TRP A 85 15.28 20.68 12.99
N LEU A 86 14.18 20.02 13.32
CA LEU A 86 13.22 19.50 12.35
C LEU A 86 12.09 20.48 12.10
N ASN A 87 11.94 20.92 10.86
CA ASN A 87 10.82 21.76 10.46
C ASN A 87 9.49 21.03 10.72
N PRO A 88 8.51 21.63 11.44
CA PRO A 88 7.19 21.06 11.66
C PRO A 88 6.47 20.57 10.39
N ALA A 89 6.71 21.24 9.25
CA ALA A 89 6.13 20.86 7.96
C ALA A 89 6.79 19.64 7.31
N ALA A 90 7.95 19.18 7.81
CA ALA A 90 8.62 18.00 7.28
C ALA A 90 7.86 16.72 7.65
N LYS A 91 7.74 15.81 6.66
CA LYS A 91 7.13 14.49 6.88
C LYS A 91 7.92 13.71 7.95
N ARG A 92 7.21 13.21 8.96
CA ARG A 92 7.76 12.49 10.12
C ARG A 92 7.94 11.00 9.87
N GLU A 93 7.14 10.43 8.99
CA GLU A 93 7.17 9.01 8.69
C GLU A 93 6.92 8.79 7.19
N ILE A 94 7.69 7.88 6.59
CA ILE A 94 7.52 7.45 5.21
C ILE A 94 7.62 5.93 5.17
N THR A 95 6.54 5.26 4.77
CA THR A 95 6.58 3.84 4.39
C THR A 95 7.22 3.71 3.03
N LEU A 96 8.15 2.77 2.90
CA LEU A 96 8.92 2.54 1.69
C LEU A 96 8.42 1.27 0.99
N ASN A 97 8.16 1.37 -0.31
CA ASN A 97 7.87 0.20 -1.14
C ASN A 97 9.19 -0.37 -1.69
N SER A 98 10.01 -0.97 -0.82
CA SER A 98 11.30 -1.54 -1.19
C SER A 98 11.71 -2.70 -0.29
N LEU A 99 12.40 -3.68 -0.88
CA LEU A 99 13.03 -4.78 -0.13
C LEU A 99 14.24 -4.34 0.70
N ALA A 100 14.87 -3.20 0.35
CA ALA A 100 16.07 -2.73 1.03
C ALA A 100 15.76 -2.02 2.37
N ALA A 101 14.62 -1.33 2.46
CA ALA A 101 14.16 -0.66 3.68
C ALA A 101 12.64 -0.52 3.66
N LYS A 102 12.01 -0.69 4.83
CA LYS A 102 10.55 -0.75 4.99
C LYS A 102 9.93 0.57 5.40
N LYS A 103 10.62 1.33 6.27
CA LYS A 103 10.08 2.55 6.87
C LYS A 103 11.20 3.50 7.27
N ILE A 104 10.94 4.80 7.10
CA ILE A 104 11.77 5.89 7.62
C ILE A 104 10.95 6.67 8.63
N ARG A 105 11.52 6.91 9.81
CA ARG A 105 11.00 7.85 10.80
C ARG A 105 11.99 8.97 11.01
N VAL A 106 11.51 10.20 11.07
CA VAL A 106 12.31 11.39 11.37
C VAL A 106 11.66 12.14 12.52
N ALA A 107 12.42 12.37 13.58
CA ALA A 107 11.95 13.08 14.75
C ALA A 107 13.04 14.00 15.31
N GLN A 108 12.60 15.02 16.05
CA GLN A 108 13.51 15.74 16.94
C GLN A 108 13.80 14.81 18.12
N PHE A 109 15.05 14.37 18.26
CA PHE A 109 15.46 13.44 19.32
C PHE A 109 15.76 14.18 20.62
N ASP A 110 16.50 15.29 20.51
CA ASP A 110 16.81 16.22 21.59
C ASP A 110 16.81 17.66 21.02
N PRO A 111 16.95 18.72 21.83
CA PRO A 111 16.90 20.11 21.36
C PRO A 111 17.84 20.49 20.21
N THR A 112 18.88 19.69 19.94
CA THR A 112 19.92 19.96 18.94
C THR A 112 20.17 18.80 17.97
N THR A 113 19.40 17.71 18.06
CA THR A 113 19.59 16.52 17.22
C THR A 113 18.29 16.09 16.55
N VAL A 114 18.31 15.97 15.22
CA VAL A 114 17.28 15.26 14.44
C VAL A 114 17.73 13.83 14.21
N ARG A 115 16.88 12.88 14.59
CA ARG A 115 17.13 11.44 14.41
C ARG A 115 16.32 10.90 13.24
N ILE A 116 17.01 10.20 12.35
CA ILE A 116 16.44 9.43 11.25
C ILE A 116 16.59 7.95 11.61
N VAL A 117 15.48 7.24 11.68
CA VAL A 117 15.44 5.79 11.92
C VAL A 117 14.95 5.11 10.65
N ILE A 118 15.78 4.23 10.10
CA ILE A 118 15.46 3.46 8.90
C ILE A 118 15.31 2.01 9.33
N GLU A 119 14.13 1.44 9.15
CA GLU A 119 13.91 0.00 9.30
C GLU A 119 14.49 -0.70 8.07
N SER A 120 15.70 -1.23 8.21
CA SER A 120 16.51 -1.81 7.12
C SER A 120 17.35 -2.96 7.65
N MET A 121 17.47 -4.00 6.83
CA MET A 121 18.43 -5.09 6.99
C MET A 121 19.62 -4.96 6.02
N ALA A 122 19.57 -3.97 5.13
CA ALA A 122 20.55 -3.74 4.08
C ALA A 122 21.60 -2.70 4.51
N ASP A 123 22.80 -2.82 3.93
CA ASP A 123 23.88 -1.83 4.08
C ASP A 123 23.40 -0.43 3.69
N ILE A 124 23.92 0.57 4.42
CA ILE A 124 23.65 1.98 4.15
C ILE A 124 24.93 2.74 3.83
N LYS A 125 24.81 3.83 3.05
CA LYS A 125 25.91 4.76 2.76
C LYS A 125 25.45 6.21 2.94
N PRO A 126 25.65 6.81 4.13
CA PRO A 126 25.36 8.22 4.39
C PRO A 126 26.47 9.15 3.91
N PHE A 127 26.12 10.28 3.29
CA PHE A 127 27.07 11.33 2.90
C PHE A 127 26.41 12.71 2.72
N ASN A 128 27.22 13.77 2.87
CA ASN A 128 26.80 15.16 2.62
C ASN A 128 27.01 15.52 1.13
N MET A 129 26.10 16.33 0.57
CA MET A 129 26.21 16.87 -0.78
C MET A 129 25.82 18.35 -0.82
N SER A 130 26.58 19.15 -1.56
CA SER A 130 26.32 20.58 -1.80
C SER A 130 25.85 20.82 -3.24
N GLY A 131 24.81 21.64 -3.44
CA GLY A 131 24.33 22.06 -4.77
C GLY A 131 22.82 21.87 -5.02
N GLY A 132 22.26 22.72 -5.88
CA GLY A 132 20.83 22.77 -6.25
C GLY A 132 20.06 23.95 -5.62
N PRO A 133 18.76 24.15 -5.95
CA PRO A 133 17.98 25.33 -5.53
C PRO A 133 17.81 25.54 -4.02
N LYS A 134 18.17 24.54 -3.21
CA LYS A 134 18.02 24.52 -1.74
C LYS A 134 19.35 24.43 -0.96
N GLY A 135 20.50 24.56 -1.62
CA GLY A 135 21.81 24.69 -0.94
C GLY A 135 22.48 23.37 -0.56
N HIS A 136 22.00 22.68 0.49
CA HIS A 136 22.65 21.48 1.06
C HIS A 136 21.71 20.28 1.19
N ARG A 137 22.27 19.07 1.05
CA ARG A 137 21.54 17.80 1.16
C ARG A 137 22.36 16.78 1.93
N PHE A 138 21.67 15.97 2.74
CA PHE A 138 22.24 14.75 3.32
C PHE A 138 21.58 13.54 2.65
N ILE A 139 22.39 12.66 2.06
CA ILE A 139 21.95 11.54 1.25
C ILE A 139 22.28 10.24 1.97
N ILE A 140 21.33 9.30 1.98
CA ILE A 140 21.51 7.96 2.52
C ILE A 140 21.06 6.98 1.43
N ASP A 141 22.02 6.25 0.85
CA ASP A 141 21.72 5.16 -0.05
C ASP A 141 21.56 3.86 0.74
N VAL A 142 20.48 3.14 0.48
CA VAL A 142 20.11 1.90 1.18
C VAL A 142 19.93 0.79 0.16
N GLY A 143 20.70 -0.29 0.31
CA GLY A 143 20.72 -1.41 -0.63
C GLY A 143 21.87 -1.36 -1.65
N ASN A 144 22.22 -2.57 -2.11
CA ASN A 144 23.31 -2.97 -3.00
C ASN A 144 24.62 -3.43 -2.32
N ALA A 145 24.81 -4.75 -2.26
CA ALA A 145 26.10 -5.39 -2.03
C ALA A 145 26.85 -5.54 -3.37
N LYS A 146 27.90 -4.73 -3.54
CA LYS A 146 28.96 -4.76 -4.59
C LYS A 146 28.65 -4.10 -5.96
N PHE A 147 29.11 -2.86 -6.09
CA PHE A 147 29.85 -2.43 -7.28
C PHE A 147 31.26 -2.00 -6.84
N LYS A 148 32.28 -2.60 -7.45
CA LYS A 148 33.64 -2.06 -7.47
C LYS A 148 33.62 -0.83 -8.37
N GLU A 149 33.94 0.33 -7.83
CA GLU A 149 34.70 1.32 -8.60
C GLU A 149 36.17 0.90 -8.49
N ASP A 150 36.69 0.39 -9.59
CA ASP A 150 38.12 0.27 -9.81
C ASP A 150 38.65 1.70 -9.99
N THR A 151 39.17 2.29 -8.92
CA THR A 151 40.14 3.37 -9.03
C THR A 151 41.27 3.12 -8.04
N ASP A 152 42.37 2.65 -8.63
CA ASP A 152 43.73 2.85 -8.15
C ASP A 152 44.19 2.01 -6.94
N LEU A 153 44.38 0.71 -7.19
CA LEU A 153 45.32 -0.12 -6.43
C LEU A 153 46.77 0.24 -6.78
N ASN A 154 47.18 1.46 -6.43
CA ASN A 154 48.59 1.77 -6.21
C ASN A 154 48.76 2.91 -5.20
N LYS A 155 48.49 2.63 -3.92
CA LYS A 155 49.10 3.38 -2.82
C LYS A 155 49.29 2.52 -1.56
N PRO A 156 50.46 2.55 -0.90
CA PRO A 156 50.76 1.67 0.21
C PRO A 156 49.95 2.02 1.46
N THR A 157 49.57 0.98 2.19
CA THR A 157 49.02 1.01 3.55
C THR A 157 49.92 1.83 4.49
N PRO A 158 49.41 2.76 5.32
CA PRO A 158 50.15 3.22 6.48
C PRO A 158 50.05 2.17 7.59
N ALA A 159 51.21 1.80 8.12
CA ALA A 159 51.40 1.00 9.33
C ALA A 159 50.87 1.73 10.58
N PRO A 160 50.57 1.01 11.68
CA PRO A 160 50.13 1.60 12.93
C PRO A 160 51.26 2.45 13.54
N SER A 161 51.00 3.73 13.80
CA SER A 161 51.94 4.59 14.52
C SER A 161 51.92 4.27 16.02
N THR A 162 53.11 3.97 16.52
CA THR A 162 53.49 3.80 17.93
C THR A 162 53.20 5.05 18.78
N PRO A 163 53.02 4.90 20.11
CA PRO A 163 52.82 6.03 21.02
C PRO A 163 54.12 6.79 21.22
N ASP A 164 54.09 8.10 21.00
CA ASP A 164 55.21 8.99 21.28
C ASP A 164 55.41 9.20 22.77
N LYS A 165 56.69 9.21 23.12
CA LYS A 165 57.28 9.38 24.45
C LYS A 165 57.23 10.87 24.85
N PRO A 166 57.07 11.21 26.15
CA PRO A 166 56.84 12.59 26.56
C PRO A 166 58.06 13.47 26.35
N THR A 167 57.83 14.62 25.72
CA THR A 167 58.81 15.70 25.57
C THR A 167 58.97 16.44 26.88
N VAL A 168 60.24 16.65 27.24
CA VAL A 168 60.74 17.37 28.41
C VAL A 168 60.35 18.85 28.32
N GLU A 169 59.57 19.35 29.28
CA GLU A 169 59.43 20.78 29.54
C GLU A 169 60.56 21.26 30.46
N THR A 170 61.24 22.32 30.02
CA THR A 170 62.23 23.09 30.77
C THR A 170 61.53 23.91 31.87
N PRO A 171 62.09 24.04 33.08
CA PRO A 171 61.38 24.65 34.21
C PRO A 171 61.23 26.17 34.06
N ALA A 172 60.04 26.67 34.41
CA ALA A 172 59.78 28.08 34.67
C ALA A 172 60.50 28.55 35.97
N PRO A 173 60.82 29.84 36.10
CA PRO A 173 61.53 30.36 37.26
C PRO A 173 60.66 30.33 38.53
N PHE A 174 61.30 30.00 39.65
CA PHE A 174 60.77 30.04 41.01
C PHE A 174 60.07 31.37 41.31
N THR A 175 58.79 31.33 41.66
CA THR A 175 58.14 32.35 42.48
C THR A 175 58.26 31.94 43.95
N PRO A 176 58.50 32.89 44.88
CA PRO A 176 58.58 32.57 46.30
C PRO A 176 57.21 32.13 46.82
N THR A 177 57.21 31.02 47.56
CA THR A 177 56.07 30.55 48.37
C THR A 177 55.59 31.68 49.29
N PRO A 178 54.30 32.05 49.30
CA PRO A 178 53.79 32.99 50.28
C PRO A 178 53.91 32.38 51.68
N ALA A 179 54.24 33.23 52.67
CA ALA A 179 54.35 32.85 54.08
C ALA A 179 53.06 32.18 54.58
N PRO A 180 53.12 31.26 55.56
CA PRO A 180 51.92 30.63 56.10
C PRO A 180 50.96 31.70 56.63
N GLU A 181 49.72 31.69 56.11
CA GLU A 181 48.64 32.55 56.59
C GLU A 181 48.23 32.13 58.02
N ASP A 182 47.72 33.09 58.80
CA ASP A 182 47.31 32.91 60.19
C ASP A 182 46.29 31.75 60.33
N PRO A 183 46.53 30.72 61.17
CA PRO A 183 45.62 29.59 61.36
C PRO A 183 44.19 29.97 61.74
N SER A 184 43.97 31.17 62.30
CA SER A 184 42.60 31.64 62.59
C SER A 184 41.82 32.04 61.33
N ILE A 185 42.50 32.56 60.31
CA ILE A 185 41.88 32.98 59.03
C ILE A 185 41.51 31.76 58.19
N GLU A 186 42.33 30.72 58.20
CA GLU A 186 42.06 29.46 57.51
C GLU A 186 40.83 28.75 58.12
N ARG A 187 40.74 28.71 59.46
CA ARG A 187 39.59 28.14 60.16
C ARG A 187 38.27 28.89 59.91
N GLU A 188 38.31 30.22 59.78
CA GLU A 188 37.12 31.01 59.45
C GLU A 188 36.65 30.77 58.01
N ARG A 189 37.57 30.60 57.04
CA ARG A 189 37.22 30.24 55.66
C ARG A 189 36.62 28.84 55.57
N GLU A 190 37.20 27.85 56.27
CA GLU A 190 36.65 26.50 56.33
C GLU A 190 35.21 26.49 56.91
N LEU A 191 34.96 27.29 57.94
CA LEU A 191 33.63 27.41 58.55
C LEU A 191 32.63 28.10 57.60
N GLN A 192 33.09 29.06 56.81
CA GLN A 192 32.27 29.73 55.80
C GLN A 192 31.93 28.79 54.65
N GLU A 193 32.92 28.05 54.13
CA GLU A 193 32.69 27.02 53.11
C GLU A 193 31.78 25.90 53.60
N GLN A 194 31.84 25.54 54.88
CA GLN A 194 30.92 24.55 55.46
C GLN A 194 29.48 25.08 55.48
N ARG A 195 29.27 26.35 55.88
CA ARG A 195 27.95 26.98 55.86
C ARG A 195 27.39 27.15 54.45
N GLU A 196 28.25 27.43 53.47
CA GLU A 196 27.86 27.50 52.06
C GLU A 196 27.46 26.13 51.53
N ARG A 197 28.23 25.08 51.85
CA ARG A 197 27.89 23.68 51.53
C ARG A 197 26.56 23.25 52.16
N GLU A 198 26.30 23.60 53.42
CA GLU A 198 25.02 23.31 54.07
C GLU A 198 23.84 24.01 53.39
N ARG A 199 24.00 25.28 52.99
CA ARG A 199 22.97 26.01 52.23
C ARG A 199 22.71 25.42 50.85
N GLU A 200 23.75 24.98 50.15
CA GLU A 200 23.60 24.30 48.86
C GLU A 200 22.90 22.95 49.00
N LEU A 201 23.19 22.20 50.06
CA LEU A 201 22.50 20.94 50.36
C LEU A 201 21.01 21.16 50.65
N GLU A 202 20.66 22.15 51.46
CA GLU A 202 19.25 22.51 51.73
C GLU A 202 18.53 22.96 50.46
N LYS A 203 19.19 23.72 49.58
CA LYS A 203 18.62 24.13 48.28
C LYS A 203 18.34 22.89 47.42
N ARG A 204 19.30 21.97 47.34
CA ARG A 204 19.18 20.74 46.56
C ARG A 204 18.11 19.79 47.09
N GLU A 205 17.94 19.72 48.42
CA GLU A 205 16.86 18.95 49.05
C GLU A 205 15.48 19.50 48.66
N ARG A 206 15.29 20.83 48.70
CA ARG A 206 14.04 21.47 48.26
C ARG A 206 13.75 21.25 46.77
N GLU A 207 14.77 21.30 45.93
CA GLU A 207 14.64 21.00 44.50
C GLU A 207 14.24 19.54 44.25
N LEU A 208 14.80 18.59 44.99
CA LEU A 208 14.42 17.18 44.92
C LEU A 208 12.97 16.96 45.38
N GLU A 209 12.56 17.58 46.49
CA GLU A 209 11.17 17.50 46.95
C GLU A 209 10.18 18.07 45.91
N GLN A 210 10.55 19.17 45.25
CA GLN A 210 9.73 19.74 44.17
C GLN A 210 9.65 18.77 42.98
N GLN A 211 10.77 18.20 42.55
CA GLN A 211 10.81 17.21 41.47
C GLN A 211 9.95 15.97 41.78
N GLU A 212 9.97 15.50 43.03
CA GLU A 212 9.12 14.37 43.44
C GLU A 212 7.62 14.71 43.40
N ARG A 213 7.24 15.94 43.78
CA ARG A 213 5.84 16.38 43.68
C ARG A 213 5.39 16.45 42.22
N GLU A 214 6.20 17.06 41.36
CA GLU A 214 5.91 17.15 39.93
C GLU A 214 5.85 15.78 39.26
N ALA A 215 6.69 14.83 39.67
CA ALA A 215 6.66 13.46 39.21
C ALA A 215 5.37 12.73 39.63
N LYS A 216 4.91 12.93 40.87
CA LYS A 216 3.63 12.36 41.35
C LYS A 216 2.44 12.91 40.57
N GLU A 217 2.37 14.22 40.35
CA GLU A 217 1.32 14.83 39.54
C GLU A 217 1.35 14.34 38.09
N ARG A 218 2.55 14.15 37.51
CA ARG A 218 2.68 13.60 36.16
C ARG A 218 2.13 12.17 36.10
N GLN A 219 2.46 11.32 37.08
CA GLN A 219 1.93 9.95 37.14
C GLN A 219 0.40 9.93 37.30
N GLU A 220 -0.18 10.85 38.06
CA GLU A 220 -1.63 10.96 38.21
C GLU A 220 -2.30 11.37 36.90
N ARG A 221 -1.77 12.39 36.21
CA ARG A 221 -2.24 12.79 34.87
C ARG A 221 -2.16 11.65 33.86
N GLU A 222 -1.10 10.86 33.90
CA GLU A 222 -0.93 9.70 33.02
C GLU A 222 -2.00 8.63 33.27
N ARG A 223 -2.30 8.33 34.55
CA ARG A 223 -3.40 7.40 34.91
C ARG A 223 -4.77 7.89 34.46
N GLU A 224 -5.04 9.19 34.55
CA GLU A 224 -6.29 9.77 34.05
C GLU A 224 -6.40 9.67 32.52
N LEU A 225 -5.30 9.91 31.81
CA LEU A 225 -5.25 9.76 30.35
C LEU A 225 -5.49 8.31 29.93
N GLU A 226 -4.84 7.34 30.58
CA GLU A 226 -5.07 5.91 30.33
C GLU A 226 -6.54 5.51 30.57
N LYS A 227 -7.15 6.04 31.62
CA LYS A 227 -8.58 5.78 31.90
C LYS A 227 -9.46 6.33 30.78
N ARG A 228 -9.19 7.57 30.32
CA ARG A 228 -9.94 8.21 29.25
C ARG A 228 -9.74 7.52 27.90
N GLU A 229 -8.54 7.01 27.64
CA GLU A 229 -8.25 6.21 26.44
C GLU A 229 -9.08 4.92 26.43
N ARG A 230 -9.13 4.18 27.55
CA ARG A 230 -9.98 2.98 27.68
C ARG A 230 -11.47 3.28 27.47
N GLU A 231 -11.96 4.41 27.99
CA GLU A 231 -13.36 4.84 27.77
C GLU A 231 -13.64 5.17 26.29
N LEU A 232 -12.68 5.80 25.60
CA LEU A 232 -12.80 6.08 24.16
C LEU A 232 -12.77 4.81 23.32
N GLU A 233 -11.87 3.87 23.63
CA GLU A 233 -11.82 2.56 22.96
C GLU A 233 -13.11 1.78 23.13
N GLN A 234 -13.69 1.79 24.34
CA GLN A 234 -14.97 1.13 24.58
C GLN A 234 -16.09 1.77 23.73
N ARG A 235 -16.15 3.10 23.70
CA ARG A 235 -17.15 3.82 22.90
C ARG A 235 -17.00 3.57 21.40
N GLU A 236 -15.77 3.45 20.92
CA GLU A 236 -15.50 3.13 19.52
C GLU A 236 -15.97 1.71 19.17
N ARG A 237 -15.74 0.73 20.07
CA ARG A 237 -16.27 -0.64 19.91
C ARG A 237 -17.80 -0.65 19.85
N GLU A 238 -18.46 0.06 20.76
CA GLU A 238 -19.93 0.16 20.77
C GLU A 238 -20.50 0.79 19.49
N LEU A 239 -19.83 1.83 18.96
CA LEU A 239 -20.22 2.44 17.68
C LEU A 239 -20.04 1.47 16.51
N LYS A 240 -18.94 0.71 16.50
CA LYS A 240 -18.66 -0.28 15.47
C LYS A 240 -19.69 -1.41 15.48
N GLU A 241 -19.98 -1.98 16.65
CA GLU A 241 -21.01 -3.03 16.79
C GLU A 241 -22.39 -2.54 16.36
N ARG A 242 -22.74 -1.29 16.68
CA ARG A 242 -23.98 -0.68 16.23
C ARG A 242 -24.03 -0.55 14.71
N GLN A 243 -22.95 -0.07 14.09
CA GLN A 243 -22.87 0.07 12.64
C GLN A 243 -22.97 -1.28 11.92
N GLU A 244 -22.27 -2.30 12.43
CA GLU A 244 -22.35 -3.67 11.89
C GLU A 244 -23.78 -4.24 11.97
N ARG A 245 -24.51 -3.94 13.05
CA ARG A 245 -25.92 -4.33 13.19
C ARG A 245 -26.81 -3.60 12.19
N GLU A 246 -26.65 -2.29 12.03
CA GLU A 246 -27.43 -1.49 11.07
C GLU A 246 -27.16 -1.94 9.62
N ASP A 247 -25.90 -2.24 9.28
CA ASP A 247 -25.51 -2.76 7.97
C ASP A 247 -26.08 -4.17 7.70
N LYS A 248 -26.06 -5.05 8.70
CA LYS A 248 -26.68 -6.38 8.59
C LYS A 248 -28.19 -6.28 8.37
N GLU A 249 -28.88 -5.45 9.15
CA GLU A 249 -30.32 -5.22 8.98
C GLU A 249 -30.64 -4.63 7.59
N ARG A 250 -29.78 -3.75 7.06
CA ARG A 250 -29.90 -3.21 5.70
C ARG A 250 -29.73 -4.30 4.64
N GLN A 251 -28.68 -5.13 4.75
CA GLN A 251 -28.42 -6.24 3.82
C GLN A 251 -29.57 -7.26 3.82
N GLU A 252 -30.13 -7.59 4.98
CA GLU A 252 -31.27 -8.50 5.09
C GLU A 252 -32.52 -7.95 4.40
N ARG A 253 -32.77 -6.63 4.51
CA ARG A 253 -33.88 -5.96 3.80
C ARG A 253 -33.68 -5.99 2.28
N GLU A 254 -32.49 -5.62 1.82
CA GLU A 254 -32.16 -5.63 0.38
C GLU A 254 -32.24 -7.03 -0.22
N ALA A 255 -31.74 -8.05 0.50
CA ALA A 255 -31.84 -9.44 0.08
C ALA A 255 -33.30 -9.93 0.03
N LYS A 256 -34.14 -9.49 0.96
CA LYS A 256 -35.58 -9.81 0.95
C LYS A 256 -36.28 -9.16 -0.26
N GLU A 257 -36.04 -7.88 -0.51
CA GLU A 257 -36.60 -7.17 -1.67
C GLU A 257 -36.15 -7.80 -2.99
N GLN A 258 -34.87 -8.19 -3.09
CA GLN A 258 -34.35 -8.87 -4.28
C GLN A 258 -35.04 -10.22 -4.50
N ARG A 259 -35.20 -11.04 -3.46
CA ARG A 259 -35.92 -12.33 -3.55
C ARG A 259 -37.37 -12.15 -3.98
N GLU A 260 -38.05 -11.10 -3.50
CA GLU A 260 -39.42 -10.80 -3.91
C GLU A 260 -39.48 -10.36 -5.37
N ARG A 261 -38.51 -9.55 -5.82
CA ARG A 261 -38.40 -9.12 -7.22
C ARG A 261 -38.09 -10.28 -8.17
N GLU A 262 -37.20 -11.19 -7.78
CA GLU A 262 -36.88 -12.39 -8.57
C GLU A 262 -38.10 -13.31 -8.70
N LYS A 263 -38.84 -13.55 -7.61
CA LYS A 263 -40.10 -14.31 -7.65
C LYS A 263 -41.14 -13.67 -8.56
N ALA A 264 -41.24 -12.34 -8.57
CA ALA A 264 -42.16 -11.63 -9.47
C ALA A 264 -41.75 -11.79 -10.94
N LEU A 265 -40.46 -11.65 -11.25
CA LEU A 265 -39.92 -11.85 -12.60
C LEU A 265 -40.06 -13.31 -13.08
N GLU A 266 -39.86 -14.28 -12.20
CA GLU A 266 -40.07 -15.70 -12.51
C GLU A 266 -41.53 -15.99 -12.84
N LYS A 267 -42.46 -15.43 -12.05
CA LYS A 267 -43.90 -15.54 -12.32
C LYS A 267 -44.29 -14.92 -13.66
N GLU A 268 -43.70 -13.77 -14.00
CA GLU A 268 -43.92 -13.11 -15.29
C GLU A 268 -43.35 -13.94 -16.45
N ARG A 269 -42.13 -14.47 -16.31
CA ARG A 269 -41.51 -15.38 -17.29
C ARG A 269 -42.34 -16.62 -17.52
N LYS A 270 -42.82 -17.26 -16.45
CA LYS A 270 -43.68 -18.45 -16.55
C LYS A 270 -44.99 -18.14 -17.27
N ALA A 271 -45.64 -17.02 -16.93
CA ALA A 271 -46.86 -16.59 -17.61
C ALA A 271 -46.63 -16.28 -19.11
N LYS A 272 -45.47 -15.71 -19.46
CA LYS A 272 -45.09 -15.46 -20.86
C LYS A 272 -44.86 -16.78 -21.61
N LEU A 273 -44.11 -17.70 -21.02
CA LEU A 273 -43.85 -19.02 -21.61
C LEU A 273 -45.14 -19.82 -21.82
N GLU A 274 -46.07 -19.78 -20.86
CA GLU A 274 -47.38 -20.43 -21.00
C GLU A 274 -48.20 -19.84 -22.17
N ARG A 275 -48.11 -18.52 -22.42
CA ARG A 275 -48.74 -17.88 -23.59
C ARG A 275 -48.08 -18.32 -24.89
N GLU A 276 -46.75 -18.32 -24.95
CA GLU A 276 -45.99 -18.76 -26.14
C GLU A 276 -46.30 -20.23 -26.48
N ILE A 277 -46.32 -21.13 -25.49
CA ILE A 277 -46.69 -22.54 -25.67
C ILE A 277 -48.12 -22.66 -26.19
N LYS A 278 -49.05 -21.85 -25.68
CA LYS A 278 -50.45 -21.87 -26.14
C LYS A 278 -50.55 -21.42 -27.60
N GLU A 279 -49.90 -20.31 -27.96
CA GLU A 279 -49.85 -19.81 -29.34
C GLU A 279 -49.21 -20.83 -30.29
N GLN A 280 -48.13 -21.49 -29.87
CA GLN A 280 -47.47 -22.52 -30.66
C GLN A 280 -48.37 -23.73 -30.90
N ARG A 281 -49.09 -24.20 -29.87
CA ARG A 281 -50.10 -25.29 -30.01
C ARG A 281 -51.26 -24.90 -30.92
N GLU A 282 -51.72 -23.66 -30.87
CA GLU A 282 -52.77 -23.17 -31.77
C GLU A 282 -52.27 -23.11 -33.22
N ARG A 283 -51.03 -22.67 -33.42
CA ARG A 283 -50.37 -22.66 -34.73
C ARG A 283 -50.17 -24.06 -35.30
N GLU A 284 -49.74 -25.03 -34.49
CA GLU A 284 -49.61 -26.43 -34.90
C GLU A 284 -50.96 -27.03 -35.32
N LYS A 285 -52.02 -26.77 -34.55
CA LYS A 285 -53.38 -27.22 -34.91
C LYS A 285 -53.86 -26.60 -36.23
N ALA A 286 -53.54 -25.33 -36.48
CA ALA A 286 -53.88 -24.67 -37.73
C ALA A 286 -53.14 -25.30 -38.91
N LEU A 287 -51.83 -25.55 -38.77
CA LEU A 287 -51.01 -26.22 -39.77
C LEU A 287 -51.48 -27.66 -40.04
N GLU A 288 -51.86 -28.41 -39.00
CA GLU A 288 -52.40 -29.76 -39.16
C GLU A 288 -53.73 -29.75 -39.91
N LYS A 289 -54.60 -28.78 -39.63
CA LYS A 289 -55.87 -28.60 -40.36
C LYS A 289 -55.61 -28.27 -41.84
N GLU A 290 -54.69 -27.36 -42.12
CA GLU A 290 -54.29 -26.99 -43.48
C GLU A 290 -53.69 -28.19 -44.22
N ARG A 291 -52.85 -29.01 -43.55
CA ARG A 291 -52.32 -30.25 -44.10
C ARG A 291 -53.42 -31.24 -44.47
N LYS A 292 -54.40 -31.45 -43.59
CA LYS A 292 -55.55 -32.34 -43.86
C LYS A 292 -56.42 -31.84 -45.01
N GLU A 293 -56.62 -30.53 -45.12
CA GLU A 293 -57.35 -29.93 -46.25
C GLU A 293 -56.60 -30.10 -47.57
N ARG A 294 -55.28 -29.90 -47.56
CA ARG A 294 -54.41 -30.13 -48.71
C ARG A 294 -54.36 -31.60 -49.13
N GLU A 295 -54.19 -32.53 -48.19
CA GLU A 295 -54.26 -33.99 -48.44
C GLU A 295 -55.61 -34.38 -49.06
N LYS A 296 -56.72 -33.77 -48.60
CA LYS A 296 -58.06 -34.00 -49.16
C LYS A 296 -58.22 -33.43 -50.57
N GLN A 297 -57.62 -32.27 -50.87
CA GLN A 297 -57.57 -31.72 -52.22
C GLN A 297 -56.72 -32.58 -53.15
N GLU A 298 -55.53 -32.98 -52.72
CA GLU A 298 -54.63 -33.84 -53.47
C GLU A 298 -55.25 -35.22 -53.73
N ARG A 299 -56.00 -35.78 -52.76
CA ARG A 299 -56.78 -37.01 -52.95
C ARG A 299 -57.89 -36.85 -53.97
N LYS A 300 -58.65 -35.74 -53.95
CA LYS A 300 -59.65 -35.44 -54.97
C LYS A 300 -59.04 -35.24 -56.36
N GLU A 301 -57.87 -34.60 -56.43
CA GLU A 301 -57.12 -34.48 -57.67
C GLU A 301 -56.58 -35.82 -58.15
N ARG A 302 -56.08 -36.69 -57.26
CA ARG A 302 -55.67 -38.07 -57.60
C ARG A 302 -56.86 -38.87 -58.09
N GLU A 303 -58.00 -38.85 -57.43
CA GLU A 303 -59.23 -39.54 -57.85
C GLU A 303 -59.74 -39.02 -59.20
N LYS A 304 -59.56 -37.72 -59.49
CA LYS A 304 -59.85 -37.12 -60.81
C LYS A 304 -58.83 -37.58 -61.86
N ARG A 305 -57.54 -37.57 -61.54
CA ARG A 305 -56.45 -38.05 -62.40
C ARG A 305 -56.52 -39.56 -62.65
N GLU A 306 -57.05 -40.36 -61.71
CA GLU A 306 -57.29 -41.80 -61.85
C GLU A 306 -58.57 -42.09 -62.67
N LYS A 307 -59.61 -41.26 -62.57
CA LYS A 307 -60.75 -41.30 -63.49
C LYS A 307 -60.36 -40.90 -64.92
N ASP A 308 -59.43 -39.96 -65.06
CA ASP A 308 -58.86 -39.57 -66.36
C ASP A 308 -57.79 -40.57 -66.86
N LYS A 309 -57.16 -41.34 -65.96
CA LYS A 309 -56.25 -42.46 -66.27
C LYS A 309 -56.94 -43.82 -66.15
N LYS A 310 -58.00 -44.02 -66.95
CA LYS A 310 -58.28 -45.35 -67.53
C LYS A 310 -57.34 -45.59 -68.72
N SER A 311 -56.03 -45.51 -68.49
CA SER A 311 -54.98 -46.11 -69.32
C SER A 311 -53.63 -46.09 -68.58
N LYS A 312 -53.05 -47.28 -68.40
CA LYS A 312 -51.64 -47.60 -68.09
C LYS A 312 -51.07 -47.28 -66.69
N VAL A 313 -51.16 -48.26 -65.77
CA VAL A 313 -50.10 -49.23 -65.33
C VAL A 313 -48.71 -48.70 -64.89
N ASP A 314 -48.34 -49.11 -63.65
CA ASP A 314 -47.00 -49.38 -63.01
C ASP A 314 -46.06 -48.18 -62.66
N ASP A 315 -45.23 -48.11 -61.60
CA ASP A 315 -44.88 -48.94 -60.42
C ASP A 315 -43.85 -48.16 -59.53
N GLU A 316 -43.77 -48.49 -58.21
CA GLU A 316 -42.75 -48.30 -57.12
C GLU A 316 -41.75 -47.10 -57.07
N GLY A 317 -41.20 -46.58 -55.95
CA GLY A 317 -41.16 -46.91 -54.51
C GLY A 317 -40.08 -46.00 -53.83
N SER A 318 -40.43 -45.20 -52.81
CA SER A 318 -40.04 -45.26 -51.37
C SER A 318 -38.60 -44.83 -50.96
N GLU A 319 -38.56 -43.78 -50.12
CA GLU A 319 -37.43 -43.26 -49.30
C GLU A 319 -37.14 -44.14 -48.06
N VAL A 320 -35.91 -44.02 -47.52
CA VAL A 320 -35.44 -44.68 -46.29
C VAL A 320 -35.23 -43.63 -45.20
N ASP A 321 -35.76 -43.93 -44.00
CA ASP A 321 -35.61 -43.18 -42.76
C ASP A 321 -34.71 -43.96 -41.78
N GLN A 322 -33.83 -43.30 -41.03
CA GLN A 322 -33.10 -43.91 -39.91
C GLN A 322 -32.95 -42.95 -38.72
N PRO A 323 -32.92 -43.48 -37.48
CA PRO A 323 -33.28 -42.75 -36.27
C PRO A 323 -32.08 -42.22 -35.46
N PHE A 324 -32.38 -41.18 -34.69
CA PHE A 324 -31.53 -40.35 -33.83
C PHE A 324 -31.17 -41.06 -32.51
N GLU A 325 -29.89 -41.36 -32.28
CA GLU A 325 -29.40 -41.86 -30.99
C GLU A 325 -27.98 -41.34 -30.65
N GLU A 326 -27.68 -40.09 -31.01
CA GLU A 326 -26.32 -39.52 -30.93
C GLU A 326 -26.27 -38.07 -30.36
N LEU A 327 -27.08 -37.74 -29.34
CA LEU A 327 -27.13 -36.37 -28.77
C LEU A 327 -26.38 -36.16 -27.45
N ASP A 328 -26.05 -37.21 -26.70
CA ASP A 328 -25.51 -37.03 -25.33
C ASP A 328 -23.99 -36.88 -25.27
N THR A 329 -23.25 -37.26 -26.32
CA THR A 329 -21.78 -37.15 -26.38
C THR A 329 -21.27 -35.79 -26.86
N ASP A 330 -22.13 -34.91 -27.38
CA ASP A 330 -21.70 -33.64 -27.97
C ASP A 330 -21.72 -32.45 -26.99
N LEU A 331 -22.40 -32.52 -25.83
CA LEU A 331 -22.43 -31.39 -24.89
C LEU A 331 -21.05 -31.04 -24.28
N ASN A 332 -20.19 -32.05 -24.09
CA ASN A 332 -18.83 -31.86 -23.58
C ASN A 332 -17.87 -31.22 -24.61
N LYS A 333 -18.28 -31.07 -25.87
CA LYS A 333 -17.54 -30.33 -26.90
C LYS A 333 -18.00 -28.87 -27.06
N ILE A 334 -19.04 -28.43 -26.33
CA ILE A 334 -19.65 -27.10 -26.55
C ILE A 334 -18.95 -25.98 -25.76
N THR A 335 -18.21 -26.28 -24.68
CA THR A 335 -17.54 -25.25 -23.87
C THR A 335 -16.04 -25.53 -23.77
N ALA A 336 -15.21 -24.60 -24.28
CA ALA A 336 -13.77 -24.80 -24.47
C ALA A 336 -13.00 -25.01 -23.16
N LEU A 337 -13.54 -24.56 -22.02
CA LEU A 337 -12.89 -24.58 -20.72
C LEU A 337 -13.50 -25.60 -19.75
N SER A 338 -14.42 -26.47 -20.21
CA SER A 338 -15.06 -27.48 -19.39
C SER A 338 -14.04 -28.34 -18.61
N GLY A 339 -14.21 -28.38 -17.28
CA GLY A 339 -13.36 -29.16 -16.38
C GLY A 339 -11.99 -28.55 -16.06
N ARG A 340 -11.65 -27.38 -16.61
CA ARG A 340 -10.41 -26.65 -16.25
C ARG A 340 -10.59 -25.95 -14.89
N LYS A 341 -9.61 -26.12 -14.01
CA LYS A 341 -9.53 -25.39 -12.73
C LYS A 341 -8.61 -24.18 -12.89
N ILE A 342 -9.19 -23.00 -12.80
CA ILE A 342 -8.47 -21.73 -12.98
C ILE A 342 -8.47 -21.00 -11.65
N VAL A 343 -7.30 -20.62 -11.17
CA VAL A 343 -7.21 -19.73 -10.00
C VAL A 343 -6.98 -18.31 -10.47
N ILE A 344 -7.86 -17.40 -10.04
CA ILE A 344 -7.71 -15.97 -10.25
C ILE A 344 -7.34 -15.32 -8.92
N ASP A 345 -6.25 -14.56 -8.94
CA ASP A 345 -5.71 -13.85 -7.80
C ASP A 345 -5.81 -12.33 -8.03
N PRO A 346 -6.89 -11.68 -7.55
CA PRO A 346 -6.91 -10.22 -7.55
C PRO A 346 -5.90 -9.69 -6.54
N GLY A 347 -4.88 -8.98 -7.03
CA GLY A 347 -3.79 -8.44 -6.22
C GLY A 347 -4.26 -7.54 -5.09
N HIS A 348 -3.49 -7.45 -4.00
CA HIS A 348 -3.77 -6.63 -2.81
C HIS A 348 -5.07 -7.02 -2.08
N GLY A 349 -5.63 -6.16 -1.22
CA GLY A 349 -6.87 -6.41 -0.49
C GLY A 349 -6.75 -6.23 1.03
N GLY A 350 -7.87 -5.90 1.68
CA GLY A 350 -7.88 -5.54 3.09
C GLY A 350 -7.10 -4.24 3.33
N ASN A 351 -6.12 -4.29 4.23
CA ASN A 351 -5.28 -3.14 4.57
C ASN A 351 -4.28 -2.75 3.47
N ASP A 352 -4.00 -3.65 2.54
CA ASP A 352 -3.17 -3.36 1.38
C ASP A 352 -4.04 -2.80 0.25
N ALA A 353 -3.94 -1.48 0.03
CA ALA A 353 -4.66 -0.81 -1.04
C ALA A 353 -4.07 -1.06 -2.44
N GLY A 354 -2.84 -1.57 -2.50
CA GLY A 354 -1.99 -1.48 -3.69
C GLY A 354 -1.67 -0.04 -4.06
N ALA A 355 -1.35 0.20 -5.32
CA ALA A 355 -1.17 1.55 -5.83
C ALA A 355 -2.46 2.37 -5.77
N ILE A 356 -2.31 3.68 -5.56
CA ILE A 356 -3.42 4.64 -5.52
C ILE A 356 -3.22 5.61 -6.66
N GLY A 357 -4.18 5.64 -7.58
CA GLY A 357 -4.17 6.52 -8.73
C GLY A 357 -4.43 8.00 -8.38
N PRO A 358 -4.25 8.92 -9.34
CA PRO A 358 -4.33 10.35 -9.10
C PRO A 358 -5.72 10.85 -8.69
N THR A 359 -6.79 10.07 -8.89
CA THR A 359 -8.14 10.41 -8.43
C THR A 359 -8.57 9.67 -7.16
N GLY A 360 -7.67 8.86 -6.59
CA GLY A 360 -7.92 8.08 -5.38
C GLY A 360 -8.44 6.67 -5.64
N VAL A 361 -8.49 6.23 -6.90
CA VAL A 361 -8.83 4.83 -7.21
C VAL A 361 -7.71 3.94 -6.66
N MET A 362 -8.10 2.94 -5.88
CA MET A 362 -7.18 1.96 -5.29
C MET A 362 -7.09 0.73 -6.20
N GLU A 363 -5.87 0.26 -6.44
CA GLU A 363 -5.59 -0.92 -7.24
C GLU A 363 -6.38 -2.14 -6.76
N LYS A 364 -6.46 -2.39 -5.45
CA LYS A 364 -7.22 -3.51 -4.88
C LYS A 364 -8.68 -3.59 -5.33
N ASN A 365 -9.29 -2.44 -5.66
CA ASN A 365 -10.67 -2.34 -6.10
C ASN A 365 -10.78 -2.63 -7.60
N VAL A 366 -9.85 -2.13 -8.40
CA VAL A 366 -9.78 -2.40 -9.84
C VAL A 366 -9.54 -3.88 -10.09
N THR A 367 -8.53 -4.46 -9.43
CA THR A 367 -8.18 -5.87 -9.58
C THR A 367 -9.35 -6.77 -9.18
N LEU A 368 -10.04 -6.48 -8.08
CA LEU A 368 -11.22 -7.25 -7.64
C LEU A 368 -12.38 -7.15 -8.63
N LYS A 369 -12.70 -5.95 -9.14
CA LYS A 369 -13.79 -5.77 -10.13
C LYS A 369 -13.52 -6.58 -11.40
N VAL A 370 -12.30 -6.50 -11.93
CA VAL A 370 -11.90 -7.25 -13.14
C VAL A 370 -11.91 -8.75 -12.87
N ALA A 371 -11.36 -9.19 -11.75
CA ALA A 371 -11.29 -10.61 -11.39
C ALA A 371 -12.68 -11.25 -11.20
N LEU A 372 -13.62 -10.54 -10.56
CA LEU A 372 -15.00 -11.02 -10.39
C LEU A 372 -15.75 -11.14 -11.73
N GLU A 373 -15.55 -10.19 -12.64
CA GLU A 373 -16.16 -10.27 -13.98
C GLU A 373 -15.49 -11.35 -14.84
N ALA A 374 -14.16 -11.49 -14.77
CA ALA A 374 -13.43 -12.57 -15.45
C ALA A 374 -13.86 -13.95 -14.94
N LYS A 375 -14.04 -14.10 -13.62
CA LYS A 375 -14.62 -15.31 -13.02
C LYS A 375 -15.97 -15.64 -13.64
N ARG A 376 -16.89 -14.68 -13.68
CA ARG A 376 -18.24 -14.89 -14.23
C ARG A 376 -18.19 -15.39 -15.69
N LEU A 377 -17.30 -14.83 -16.49
CA LEU A 377 -17.12 -15.20 -17.91
C LEU A 377 -16.48 -16.58 -18.07
N LEU A 378 -15.42 -16.87 -17.33
CA LEU A 378 -14.74 -18.17 -17.36
C LEU A 378 -15.65 -19.30 -16.87
N GLU A 379 -16.45 -19.06 -15.82
CA GLU A 379 -17.45 -20.02 -15.33
C GLU A 379 -18.57 -20.27 -16.36
N SER A 380 -18.97 -19.26 -17.15
CA SER A 380 -19.94 -19.47 -18.23
C SER A 380 -19.41 -20.34 -19.37
N GLU A 381 -18.10 -20.41 -19.54
CA GLU A 381 -17.42 -21.30 -20.50
C GLU A 381 -17.00 -22.65 -19.87
N GLY A 382 -17.58 -23.01 -18.73
CA GLY A 382 -17.43 -24.33 -18.10
C GLY A 382 -16.18 -24.51 -17.22
N ALA A 383 -15.38 -23.47 -17.04
CA ALA A 383 -14.25 -23.52 -16.10
C ALA A 383 -14.74 -23.56 -14.65
N THR A 384 -14.03 -24.29 -13.80
CA THR A 384 -14.12 -24.14 -12.34
C THR A 384 -13.17 -23.03 -11.90
N VAL A 385 -13.69 -21.88 -11.48
CA VAL A 385 -12.87 -20.74 -11.08
C VAL A 385 -12.78 -20.64 -9.56
N ILE A 386 -11.54 -20.62 -9.05
CA ILE A 386 -11.24 -20.44 -7.63
C ILE A 386 -10.61 -19.06 -7.45
N MET A 387 -11.13 -18.27 -6.51
CA MET A 387 -10.59 -16.95 -6.21
C MET A 387 -9.70 -17.01 -4.97
N THR A 388 -8.54 -16.36 -4.98
CA THR A 388 -7.76 -16.16 -3.73
C THR A 388 -8.54 -15.27 -2.75
N ARG A 389 -9.24 -14.26 -3.28
CA ARG A 389 -10.26 -13.45 -2.60
C ARG A 389 -11.35 -13.02 -3.58
N ASP A 390 -12.57 -12.91 -3.07
CA ASP A 390 -13.77 -12.45 -3.77
C ASP A 390 -14.41 -11.20 -3.11
N THR A 391 -13.79 -10.72 -2.02
CA THR A 391 -14.15 -9.50 -1.30
C THR A 391 -12.89 -8.67 -1.01
N ASP A 392 -13.07 -7.48 -0.43
CA ASP A 392 -11.96 -6.66 0.05
C ASP A 392 -11.41 -7.22 1.38
N ARG A 393 -10.59 -8.27 1.28
CA ARG A 393 -9.96 -8.95 2.41
C ARG A 393 -8.51 -9.30 2.12
N THR A 394 -7.74 -9.40 3.19
CA THR A 394 -6.46 -10.13 3.20
C THR A 394 -6.74 -11.62 3.01
N VAL A 395 -5.93 -12.32 2.21
CA VAL A 395 -6.15 -13.74 1.87
C VAL A 395 -5.73 -14.64 3.04
N SER A 396 -4.61 -14.31 3.68
CA SER A 396 -4.09 -15.01 4.84
C SER A 396 -5.10 -15.05 5.98
N ALA A 397 -5.22 -16.22 6.62
CA ALA A 397 -6.05 -16.41 7.80
C ALA A 397 -5.63 -15.53 8.99
N LYS A 398 -4.40 -14.99 8.97
CA LYS A 398 -3.92 -14.02 9.97
C LYS A 398 -4.49 -12.60 9.79
N GLY A 399 -5.24 -12.37 8.70
CA GLY A 399 -5.86 -11.09 8.40
C GLY A 399 -4.83 -9.95 8.38
N ALA A 400 -5.19 -8.80 8.94
CA ALA A 400 -4.34 -7.61 9.00
C ALA A 400 -2.98 -7.81 9.70
N ALA A 401 -2.80 -8.88 10.47
CA ALA A 401 -1.53 -9.21 11.13
C ALA A 401 -0.58 -10.06 10.27
N ALA A 402 -1.02 -10.50 9.08
CA ALA A 402 -0.17 -11.24 8.16
C ALA A 402 1.02 -10.39 7.69
N SER A 403 2.22 -10.96 7.72
CA SER A 403 3.35 -10.40 6.97
C SER A 403 3.16 -10.64 5.46
N ASP A 404 3.86 -9.87 4.63
CA ASP A 404 3.78 -9.99 3.17
C ASP A 404 4.04 -11.43 2.69
N ILE A 405 4.98 -12.14 3.29
CA ILE A 405 5.31 -13.51 2.87
C ILE A 405 4.20 -14.50 3.24
N GLU A 406 3.48 -14.27 4.34
CA GLU A 406 2.34 -15.09 4.75
C GLU A 406 1.12 -14.80 3.89
N GLU A 407 0.92 -13.54 3.50
CA GLU A 407 -0.14 -13.15 2.58
C GLU A 407 0.08 -13.70 1.17
N LEU A 408 1.30 -13.52 0.64
CA LEU A 408 1.66 -14.04 -0.67
C LEU A 408 1.72 -15.58 -0.67
N GLY A 409 2.15 -16.19 0.44
CA GLY A 409 2.10 -17.63 0.66
C GLY A 409 0.69 -18.19 0.61
N ALA A 410 -0.25 -17.57 1.35
CA ALA A 410 -1.66 -17.98 1.36
C ALA A 410 -2.29 -17.95 -0.04
N ARG A 411 -1.95 -16.96 -0.88
CA ARG A 411 -2.40 -16.89 -2.28
C ARG A 411 -1.91 -18.08 -3.11
N CYS A 412 -0.63 -18.45 -2.95
CA CYS A 412 -0.06 -19.61 -3.63
C CYS A 412 -0.72 -20.92 -3.15
N GLU A 413 -0.95 -21.04 -1.84
CA GLU A 413 -1.57 -22.21 -1.22
C GLU A 413 -2.97 -22.48 -1.79
N VAL A 414 -3.79 -21.45 -2.01
CA VAL A 414 -5.11 -21.61 -2.65
C VAL A 414 -4.97 -22.36 -3.99
N ALA A 415 -3.99 -21.99 -4.80
CA ALA A 415 -3.80 -22.60 -6.12
C ALA A 415 -3.19 -24.00 -6.06
N ASN A 416 -2.18 -24.17 -5.21
CA ASN A 416 -1.45 -25.43 -5.08
C ASN A 416 -2.33 -26.53 -4.46
N LEU A 417 -3.14 -26.19 -3.44
CA LEU A 417 -4.04 -27.14 -2.76
C LEU A 417 -5.10 -27.71 -3.71
N VAL A 418 -5.69 -26.87 -4.56
CA VAL A 418 -6.72 -27.32 -5.52
C VAL A 418 -6.12 -27.94 -6.78
N LYS A 419 -4.79 -27.92 -6.91
CA LYS A 419 -4.04 -28.35 -8.11
C LYS A 419 -4.64 -27.71 -9.35
N ALA A 420 -4.65 -26.38 -9.39
CA ALA A 420 -5.18 -25.63 -10.52
C ALA A 420 -4.41 -25.93 -11.81
N ASP A 421 -5.08 -25.83 -12.96
CA ASP A 421 -4.46 -25.99 -14.27
C ASP A 421 -3.64 -24.76 -14.65
N ILE A 422 -4.08 -23.56 -14.24
CA ILE A 422 -3.38 -22.28 -14.39
C ILE A 422 -3.65 -21.35 -13.20
N PHE A 423 -2.74 -20.41 -12.98
CA PHE A 423 -2.86 -19.32 -12.01
C PHE A 423 -2.68 -17.96 -12.70
N ILE A 424 -3.62 -17.04 -12.47
CA ILE A 424 -3.62 -15.70 -13.06
C ILE A 424 -3.72 -14.66 -11.94
N SER A 425 -2.64 -13.94 -11.68
CA SER A 425 -2.65 -12.78 -10.78
C SER A 425 -2.90 -11.50 -11.56
N ILE A 426 -3.83 -10.67 -11.09
CA ILE A 426 -4.29 -9.44 -11.77
C ILE A 426 -3.91 -8.24 -10.93
N HIS A 427 -3.18 -7.31 -11.55
CA HIS A 427 -2.63 -6.09 -10.96
C HIS A 427 -2.81 -4.86 -11.86
N ALA A 428 -2.56 -3.68 -11.31
CA ALA A 428 -2.46 -2.43 -12.09
C ALA A 428 -1.23 -1.62 -11.63
N ASP A 429 -0.23 -1.58 -12.50
CA ASP A 429 1.10 -1.01 -12.30
C ASP A 429 1.02 0.47 -11.86
N SER A 430 2.13 0.97 -11.35
CA SER A 430 2.27 2.37 -10.97
C SER A 430 3.70 2.82 -11.10
N PHE A 431 3.88 4.04 -11.59
CA PHE A 431 5.19 4.64 -11.72
C PHE A 431 5.17 6.12 -11.32
N THR A 432 6.33 6.62 -10.90
CA THR A 432 6.47 8.03 -10.47
C THR A 432 6.24 9.03 -11.60
N ARG A 433 6.44 8.61 -12.86
CA ARG A 433 6.11 9.40 -14.04
C ARG A 433 4.70 9.05 -14.50
N PRO A 434 3.73 10.00 -14.46
CA PRO A 434 2.33 9.71 -14.74
C PRO A 434 2.08 9.37 -16.22
N GLU A 435 3.04 9.62 -17.12
CA GLU A 435 2.93 9.25 -18.54
C GLU A 435 3.24 7.77 -18.81
N ALA A 436 3.83 7.06 -17.84
CA ALA A 436 4.04 5.61 -17.96
C ALA A 436 2.68 4.91 -18.11
N ARG A 437 2.56 4.04 -19.10
CA ARG A 437 1.30 3.40 -19.50
C ARG A 437 1.56 2.09 -20.24
N GLY A 438 0.53 1.24 -20.34
CA GLY A 438 0.54 0.02 -21.14
C GLY A 438 0.45 -1.29 -20.34
N THR A 439 0.00 -2.35 -21.01
CA THR A 439 -0.18 -3.69 -20.43
C THR A 439 1.12 -4.48 -20.43
N THR A 440 1.41 -5.17 -19.32
CA THR A 440 2.57 -6.06 -19.18
C THR A 440 2.13 -7.45 -18.72
N GLY A 441 2.73 -8.50 -19.28
CA GLY A 441 2.59 -9.86 -18.75
C GLY A 441 3.88 -10.31 -18.08
N TYR A 442 3.80 -10.94 -16.91
CA TYR A 442 4.95 -11.43 -16.16
C TYR A 442 4.87 -12.93 -15.91
N TYR A 443 6.01 -13.61 -16.00
CA TYR A 443 6.13 -15.04 -15.75
C TYR A 443 7.44 -15.38 -15.03
N TYR A 444 7.50 -16.55 -14.39
CA TYR A 444 8.74 -17.03 -13.78
C TYR A 444 9.59 -17.82 -14.78
N SER A 445 10.74 -17.25 -15.19
CA SER A 445 11.56 -17.81 -16.27
C SER A 445 12.31 -19.10 -15.94
N LYS A 446 12.50 -19.41 -14.65
CA LYS A 446 13.13 -20.66 -14.23
C LYS A 446 12.15 -21.83 -14.13
N SER A 447 10.86 -21.62 -14.47
CA SER A 447 9.93 -22.73 -14.67
C SER A 447 10.34 -23.51 -15.92
N SER A 448 10.61 -24.81 -15.76
CA SER A 448 11.17 -25.68 -16.81
C SER A 448 10.28 -25.87 -18.05
N SER A 449 9.01 -25.46 -17.99
CA SER A 449 8.02 -25.79 -19.03
C SER A 449 7.75 -24.68 -20.04
N GLY A 450 8.18 -23.43 -19.80
CA GLY A 450 7.84 -22.27 -20.65
C GLY A 450 6.33 -21.93 -20.72
N ARG A 451 5.47 -22.71 -20.08
CA ARG A 451 4.02 -22.58 -20.13
C ARG A 451 3.50 -21.29 -19.49
N GLY A 452 4.17 -20.80 -18.45
CA GLY A 452 3.83 -19.51 -17.84
C GLY A 452 4.03 -18.33 -18.81
N GLN A 453 5.10 -18.37 -19.63
CA GLN A 453 5.31 -17.36 -20.67
C GLN A 453 4.21 -17.40 -21.72
N LYS A 454 3.84 -18.59 -22.21
CA LYS A 454 2.76 -18.75 -23.20
C LYS A 454 1.42 -18.22 -22.67
N LEU A 455 1.10 -18.52 -21.41
CA LEU A 455 -0.09 -18.01 -20.74
C LEU A 455 -0.07 -16.48 -20.65
N ALA A 456 1.05 -15.90 -20.20
CA ALA A 456 1.22 -14.45 -20.11
C ALA A 456 1.10 -13.77 -21.48
N ASP A 457 1.66 -14.37 -22.53
CA ASP A 457 1.58 -13.87 -23.90
C ASP A 457 0.15 -13.88 -24.45
N ALA A 458 -0.59 -14.97 -24.22
CA ALA A 458 -1.97 -15.11 -24.66
C ALA A 458 -2.89 -14.05 -24.02
N ILE A 459 -2.83 -13.91 -22.70
CA ILE A 459 -3.66 -12.95 -21.97
C ILE A 459 -3.26 -11.50 -22.29
N ARG A 460 -1.96 -11.18 -22.28
CA ARG A 460 -1.48 -9.82 -22.57
C ARG A 460 -1.90 -9.36 -23.97
N ARG A 461 -1.82 -10.22 -24.99
CA ARG A 461 -2.16 -9.86 -26.37
C ARG A 461 -3.62 -9.44 -26.49
N ASN A 462 -4.52 -10.25 -25.94
CA ASN A 462 -5.95 -9.96 -25.93
C ASN A 462 -6.28 -8.70 -25.12
N LEU A 463 -5.57 -8.45 -24.01
CA LEU A 463 -5.75 -7.22 -23.23
C LEU A 463 -5.35 -5.97 -24.00
N VAL A 464 -4.20 -6.01 -24.69
CA VAL A 464 -3.75 -4.90 -25.55
C VAL A 464 -4.76 -4.60 -26.64
N GLU A 465 -5.33 -5.64 -27.26
CA GLU A 465 -6.34 -5.49 -28.32
C GLU A 465 -7.64 -4.88 -27.79
N GLN A 466 -8.18 -5.39 -26.68
CA GLN A 466 -9.46 -4.93 -26.15
C GLN A 466 -9.40 -3.59 -25.42
N LEU A 467 -8.35 -3.35 -24.64
CA LEU A 467 -8.19 -2.11 -23.86
C LEU A 467 -7.60 -0.98 -24.70
N GLY A 468 -6.91 -1.30 -25.80
CA GLY A 468 -6.21 -0.31 -26.62
C GLY A 468 -4.98 0.31 -25.94
N THR A 469 -4.49 -0.31 -24.87
CA THR A 469 -3.29 0.15 -24.15
C THR A 469 -2.02 -0.28 -24.91
N PRO A 470 -0.91 0.47 -24.82
CA PRO A 470 0.34 0.04 -25.43
C PRO A 470 0.84 -1.29 -24.86
N SER A 471 1.42 -2.14 -25.69
CA SER A 471 2.10 -3.34 -25.18
C SER A 471 3.45 -2.99 -24.57
N ARG A 472 3.73 -3.53 -23.38
CA ARG A 472 5.06 -3.51 -22.74
C ARG A 472 5.75 -4.88 -22.78
N GLY A 473 5.19 -5.80 -23.55
CA GLY A 473 5.71 -7.15 -23.74
C GLY A 473 5.50 -8.07 -22.54
N THR A 474 6.03 -9.29 -22.68
CA THR A 474 6.00 -10.33 -21.66
C THR A 474 7.38 -10.47 -21.06
N GLN A 475 7.50 -10.35 -19.75
CA GLN A 475 8.77 -10.18 -19.05
C GLN A 475 9.00 -11.26 -17.99
N PRO A 476 10.23 -11.79 -17.86
CA PRO A 476 10.57 -12.68 -16.77
C PRO A 476 10.64 -11.90 -15.46
N CYS A 477 10.15 -12.48 -14.36
CA CYS A 477 10.19 -11.87 -13.03
C CYS A 477 10.52 -12.90 -11.95
N ASN A 478 10.68 -12.44 -10.71
CA ASN A 478 10.79 -13.27 -9.51
C ASN A 478 9.66 -12.97 -8.51
N PHE A 479 8.50 -12.49 -8.98
CA PHE A 479 7.37 -12.20 -8.10
C PHE A 479 6.90 -13.48 -7.39
N TYR A 480 6.53 -13.33 -6.12
CA TYR A 480 6.34 -14.47 -5.24
C TYR A 480 5.29 -15.44 -5.77
N VAL A 481 4.11 -14.92 -6.15
CA VAL A 481 2.96 -15.74 -6.54
C VAL A 481 3.16 -16.55 -7.82
N VAL A 482 3.92 -16.04 -8.79
CA VAL A 482 4.23 -16.79 -10.03
C VAL A 482 5.42 -17.74 -9.86
N LYS A 483 6.22 -17.55 -8.81
CA LYS A 483 7.39 -18.38 -8.51
C LYS A 483 7.05 -19.57 -7.61
N HIS A 484 6.10 -19.39 -6.70
CA HIS A 484 5.77 -20.35 -5.64
C HIS A 484 4.44 -21.10 -5.89
N THR A 485 3.88 -20.99 -7.09
CA THR A 485 2.78 -21.82 -7.57
C THR A 485 3.29 -22.97 -8.44
N ASP A 486 2.61 -24.12 -8.35
CA ASP A 486 3.07 -25.38 -8.97
C ASP A 486 2.65 -25.53 -10.44
N MET A 487 1.63 -24.79 -10.86
CA MET A 487 1.08 -24.79 -12.22
C MET A 487 1.61 -23.62 -13.05
N PRO A 488 1.36 -23.58 -14.38
CA PRO A 488 1.64 -22.39 -15.18
C PRO A 488 0.98 -21.15 -14.57
N ALA A 489 1.80 -20.15 -14.28
CA ALA A 489 1.38 -18.94 -13.60
C ALA A 489 1.79 -17.69 -14.37
N THR A 490 0.94 -16.69 -14.35
CA THR A 490 1.22 -15.34 -14.86
C THR A 490 0.76 -14.29 -13.85
N LEU A 491 1.44 -13.15 -13.83
CA LEU A 491 0.96 -11.91 -13.24
C LEU A 491 0.77 -10.90 -14.36
N ILE A 492 -0.40 -10.29 -14.43
CA ILE A 492 -0.77 -9.36 -15.49
C ILE A 492 -0.95 -7.98 -14.89
N GLU A 493 -0.21 -7.02 -15.43
CA GLU A 493 -0.47 -5.60 -15.21
C GLU A 493 -1.38 -5.09 -16.32
N LEU A 494 -2.62 -4.76 -15.96
CA LEU A 494 -3.65 -4.31 -16.91
C LEU A 494 -3.31 -2.97 -17.60
N GLY A 495 -2.48 -2.16 -16.94
CA GLY A 495 -2.13 -0.78 -17.27
C GLY A 495 -1.58 -0.10 -16.02
N PHE A 496 -1.34 1.21 -16.08
CA PHE A 496 -0.78 1.99 -15.00
C PHE A 496 -1.86 2.80 -14.29
N ILE A 497 -2.22 2.46 -13.06
CA ILE A 497 -3.19 3.23 -12.27
C ILE A 497 -2.67 4.63 -11.93
N SER A 498 -1.35 4.85 -11.98
CA SER A 498 -0.75 6.18 -11.87
C SER A 498 -0.99 7.08 -13.10
N ASN A 499 -1.35 6.49 -14.25
CA ASN A 499 -1.70 7.23 -15.46
C ASN A 499 -3.18 7.58 -15.46
N LYS A 500 -3.51 8.87 -15.58
CA LYS A 500 -4.89 9.35 -15.46
C LYS A 500 -5.86 8.74 -16.48
N ASP A 501 -5.41 8.48 -17.70
CA ASP A 501 -6.27 7.92 -18.75
C ASP A 501 -6.50 6.42 -18.53
N GLU A 502 -5.45 5.68 -18.14
CA GLU A 502 -5.57 4.26 -17.81
C GLU A 502 -6.30 4.04 -16.48
N GLU A 503 -6.11 4.87 -15.45
CA GLU A 503 -6.92 4.86 -14.21
C GLU A 503 -8.42 4.97 -14.54
N LYS A 504 -8.78 5.98 -15.35
CA LYS A 504 -10.17 6.21 -15.76
C LYS A 504 -10.72 5.04 -16.57
N LEU A 505 -9.92 4.46 -17.46
CA LEU A 505 -10.31 3.28 -18.24
C LEU A 505 -10.57 2.09 -17.30
N LEU A 506 -9.60 1.76 -16.45
CA LEU A 506 -9.62 0.58 -15.58
C LEU A 506 -10.67 0.66 -14.46
N ASP A 507 -11.04 1.85 -13.99
CA ASP A 507 -12.13 2.02 -13.02
C ASP A 507 -13.53 2.07 -13.67
N SER A 508 -13.60 2.24 -14.99
CA SER A 508 -14.88 2.29 -15.72
C SER A 508 -15.51 0.91 -15.90
N LYS A 509 -16.85 0.87 -15.95
CA LYS A 509 -17.60 -0.38 -16.25
C LYS A 509 -17.20 -1.00 -17.59
N GLU A 510 -16.87 -0.17 -18.58
CA GLU A 510 -16.47 -0.64 -19.91
C GLU A 510 -15.08 -1.26 -19.88
N GLY A 511 -14.10 -0.58 -19.26
CA GLY A 511 -12.74 -1.11 -19.12
C GLY A 511 -12.69 -2.41 -18.32
N VAL A 512 -13.48 -2.52 -17.24
CA VAL A 512 -13.61 -3.77 -16.47
C VAL A 512 -14.12 -4.92 -17.34
N ARG A 513 -15.17 -4.70 -18.14
CA ARG A 513 -15.71 -5.73 -19.05
C ARG A 513 -14.71 -6.12 -20.15
N LYS A 514 -14.04 -5.13 -20.76
CA LYS A 514 -13.02 -5.37 -21.78
C LYS A 514 -11.83 -6.14 -21.22
N ALA A 515 -11.35 -5.79 -20.03
CA ALA A 515 -10.27 -6.51 -19.38
C ALA A 515 -10.68 -7.95 -19.05
N ALA A 516 -11.88 -8.15 -18.50
CA ALA A 516 -12.40 -9.47 -18.17
C ALA A 516 -12.60 -10.36 -19.41
N GLN A 517 -13.17 -9.81 -20.49
CA GLN A 517 -13.33 -10.53 -21.76
C GLN A 517 -11.96 -10.89 -22.35
N ALA A 518 -11.00 -9.97 -22.34
CA ALA A 518 -9.65 -10.24 -22.82
C ALA A 518 -8.92 -11.34 -22.02
N ILE A 519 -9.21 -11.45 -20.71
CA ILE A 519 -8.70 -12.56 -19.90
C ILE A 519 -9.35 -13.88 -20.32
N LEU A 520 -10.67 -13.91 -20.56
CA LEU A 520 -11.35 -15.09 -21.08
C LEU A 520 -10.75 -15.52 -22.43
N ASP A 521 -10.71 -14.62 -23.42
CA ASP A 521 -10.19 -14.91 -24.76
C ASP A 521 -8.73 -15.39 -24.69
N GLY A 522 -7.91 -14.76 -23.83
CA GLY A 522 -6.52 -15.17 -23.63
C GLY A 522 -6.35 -16.53 -22.93
N VAL A 523 -7.32 -16.95 -22.12
CA VAL A 523 -7.33 -18.29 -21.52
C VAL A 523 -7.79 -19.34 -22.53
N GLU A 524 -8.78 -19.03 -23.36
CA GLU A 524 -9.20 -19.90 -24.46
C GLU A 524 -8.06 -20.11 -25.46
N ASP A 525 -7.38 -19.03 -25.87
CA ASP A 525 -6.17 -19.06 -26.70
C ASP A 525 -5.03 -19.92 -26.11
N TYR A 526 -4.98 -20.06 -24.78
CA TYR A 526 -3.95 -20.83 -24.11
C TYR A 526 -4.27 -22.34 -24.09
N PHE A 527 -5.56 -22.69 -24.01
CA PHE A 527 -6.02 -24.07 -23.88
C PHE A 527 -6.47 -24.72 -25.21
N GLY A 528 -6.98 -23.92 -26.15
CA GLY A 528 -7.29 -24.32 -27.53
C GLY A 528 -6.06 -24.33 -28.43
#